data_AF-A0A7Y4SVY4-F1
#
_entry.id   AF-A0A7Y4SVY4-F1
#
_cell.length_a   1.000
_cell.length_b   1.000
_cell.length_c   1.000
_cell.angle_alpha   90.00
_cell.angle_beta   90.00
_cell.angle_gamma   90.00
#
_symmetry.space_group_name_H-M   'P 1'
#
loop_
_entity.id
_entity.type
_entity.pdbx_description
1 polymer ?
#
loop_
_entity_poly.entity_id
_entity_poly.type
_entity_poly.pdbx_seq_one_letter_code
_entity_poly.pdbx_strand_id
1 'polypeptide(L)'
;MQPLPPFRAQALVSLFALALGACGGSSSSDFISTTDVGQLLPNPEGGLFFVDLHQNGRARSLRLAETSWARLVDVYDIDANGERGAEPLLVDVPVRPDLVDGSDHALEADALGRTVLVLQHPRGTPAFEGALRRAAQELPSVPPKDDDGGAAGPFPFVPRNAALVLRFDDLLDDRAEVRAGLAEAARVLVGYPPRVRHIARVFFDQGHGGLSAAGFHPTRVVIDVTTSPLEPAPDPLPVNPVGLPASLVTTPLPNVSVRVATREDFGSGVFTVLRNLGGRAIDPLENGPRDAGSPTLDVVRALRSGNSQDLHNGFLLDLIAPSLVGRWAARVQSAVAVPGERGAFVLGLAFDTACAKALAPGELLETGAGFLEVTQPSAFPDGTSGQIDEVHVRARGALVPAASQLLGGAHLWTSLAANPGVAPACFVEVLGAASPAPGAEVPPEARFRLRFDEPMAPESFDPLESLRLFSGAKPSATRTVVGVVSASAEATTFDFEPALPLAHVQGRTERYTLELVAGARGVSDLAGNQPSASLASIEFALGAAAPSLSSGGLSLRFTSPDEYDPRPPALDHPVDSPRAAFPLLLPPLGSQDITPVGPDLRGLFEYDDGSRTQHAAL
;
A
#
# COMPACT_ATOMS: atom_id res chain seq x y z
N MET A 1 -57.07 45.37 -24.35
CA MET A 1 -56.46 46.62 -24.85
C MET A 1 -56.47 47.60 -23.69
N GLN A 2 -55.28 48.06 -23.22
CA GLN A 2 -55.10 48.86 -21.97
C GLN A 2 -55.58 48.11 -20.70
N PRO A 3 -55.26 48.51 -19.44
CA PRO A 3 -54.50 49.67 -18.90
C PRO A 3 -52.96 49.45 -18.90
N LEU A 4 -52.00 50.19 -18.28
CA LEU A 4 -51.79 51.57 -17.73
C LEU A 4 -50.22 51.81 -17.68
N PRO A 5 -49.69 53.03 -17.41
CA PRO A 5 -48.24 53.37 -17.42
C PRO A 5 -47.52 53.24 -16.04
N PRO A 6 -46.18 53.42 -15.96
CA PRO A 6 -45.36 52.92 -14.83
C PRO A 6 -45.12 53.92 -13.68
N PHE A 7 -44.77 53.37 -12.50
CA PHE A 7 -44.30 54.13 -11.33
C PHE A 7 -42.78 54.38 -11.34
N ARG A 8 -42.38 55.55 -10.83
CA ARG A 8 -41.01 55.89 -10.41
C ARG A 8 -40.99 56.19 -8.91
N ALA A 9 -40.07 55.57 -8.17
CA ALA A 9 -39.55 56.04 -6.89
C ALA A 9 -38.08 55.61 -6.84
N GLN A 10 -37.14 56.52 -7.12
CA GLN A 10 -36.47 57.38 -6.13
C GLN A 10 -35.57 56.59 -5.16
N ALA A 11 -34.27 56.77 -5.32
CA ALA A 11 -33.25 56.26 -4.40
C ALA A 11 -33.13 57.15 -3.17
N LEU A 12 -32.64 56.59 -2.06
CA LEU A 12 -32.22 57.34 -0.89
C LEU A 12 -30.84 56.83 -0.46
N VAL A 13 -29.84 57.71 -0.55
CA VAL A 13 -28.45 57.43 -0.19
C VAL A 13 -28.24 57.83 1.26
N SER A 14 -27.82 56.89 2.10
CA SER A 14 -27.42 57.12 3.50
C SER A 14 -25.95 56.77 3.68
N LEU A 15 -25.08 57.69 3.25
CA LEU A 15 -23.64 57.63 3.52
C LEU A 15 -23.39 58.21 4.92
N PHE A 16 -22.76 57.46 5.82
CA PHE A 16 -22.18 58.01 7.05
C PHE A 16 -20.91 57.25 7.42
N ALA A 17 -19.86 57.99 7.78
CA ALA A 17 -18.53 57.43 8.04
C ALA A 17 -17.89 58.07 9.27
N LEU A 18 -17.11 57.24 9.98
CA LEU A 18 -15.98 57.58 10.86
C LEU A 18 -16.17 58.64 11.96
N ALA A 19 -16.09 58.18 13.20
CA ALA A 19 -15.36 58.87 14.26
C ALA A 19 -14.46 57.85 14.98
N LEU A 20 -13.19 58.18 15.17
CA LEU A 20 -12.23 57.38 15.96
C LEU A 20 -12.22 57.87 17.42
N GLY A 21 -12.01 56.96 18.36
CA GLY A 21 -11.90 57.29 19.79
C GLY A 21 -11.47 56.09 20.62
N ALA A 22 -10.17 55.92 20.82
CA ALA A 22 -9.61 54.80 21.59
C ALA A 22 -9.53 55.11 23.09
N CYS A 23 -9.84 54.12 23.92
CA CYS A 23 -9.40 54.01 25.31
C CYS A 23 -9.14 52.53 25.62
N GLY A 24 -8.14 52.26 26.47
CA GLY A 24 -7.60 50.91 26.65
C GLY A 24 -8.51 49.98 27.46
N GLY A 25 -8.63 48.73 26.99
CA GLY A 25 -9.29 47.63 27.69
C GLY A 25 -8.82 46.31 27.08
N SER A 26 -7.74 45.73 27.59
CA SER A 26 -7.15 44.50 27.08
C SER A 26 -7.93 43.26 27.52
N SER A 27 -9.07 43.01 26.87
CA SER A 27 -9.80 41.74 26.96
C SER A 27 -9.57 40.93 25.69
N SER A 28 -8.64 39.97 25.72
CA SER A 28 -8.49 38.94 24.69
C SER A 28 -9.72 38.03 24.71
N SER A 29 -10.68 38.34 23.84
CA SER A 29 -11.83 37.47 23.58
C SER A 29 -11.55 36.68 22.30
N ASP A 30 -10.94 35.52 22.46
CA ASP A 30 -10.49 34.67 21.35
C ASP A 30 -11.69 34.02 20.64
N PHE A 31 -12.39 34.79 19.81
CA PHE A 31 -13.18 34.26 18.71
C PHE A 31 -12.28 34.20 17.50
N ILE A 32 -12.03 33.00 16.98
CA ILE A 32 -11.46 32.85 15.64
C ILE A 32 -12.42 33.54 14.66
N SER A 33 -11.88 34.41 13.82
CA SER A 33 -12.66 35.04 12.76
C SER A 33 -12.89 34.01 11.66
N THR A 34 -14.06 34.01 11.02
CA THR A 34 -14.32 33.11 9.90
C THR A 34 -13.45 33.38 8.66
N THR A 35 -12.60 34.42 8.72
CA THR A 35 -11.52 34.71 7.77
C THR A 35 -10.31 33.78 7.91
N ASP A 36 -10.14 33.15 9.08
CA ASP A 36 -8.90 32.48 9.47
C ASP A 36 -8.98 30.97 9.18
N VAL A 37 -10.18 30.44 8.95
CA VAL A 37 -10.43 29.03 8.60
C VAL A 37 -9.76 28.69 7.26
N GLY A 38 -8.98 27.61 7.25
CA GLY A 38 -8.13 27.21 6.13
C GLY A 38 -6.80 27.97 6.04
N GLN A 39 -6.49 28.89 6.96
CA GLN A 39 -5.13 29.42 7.11
C GLN A 39 -4.21 28.34 7.69
N LEU A 40 -2.95 28.33 7.22
CA LEU A 40 -1.88 27.51 7.77
C LEU A 40 -1.16 28.35 8.84
N LEU A 41 -1.07 27.83 10.07
CA LEU A 41 -0.47 28.51 11.22
C LEU A 41 0.64 27.65 11.86
N PRO A 42 1.61 28.26 12.55
CA PRO A 42 2.56 27.52 13.37
C PRO A 42 1.87 26.96 14.62
N ASN A 43 2.08 25.66 14.88
CA ASN A 43 1.66 25.05 16.15
C ASN A 43 2.64 25.48 17.27
N PRO A 44 2.17 26.04 18.41
CA PRO A 44 3.03 26.37 19.56
C PRO A 44 3.86 25.20 20.10
N GLU A 45 3.41 23.96 19.90
CA GLU A 45 4.09 22.73 20.34
C GLU A 45 5.09 22.18 19.30
N GLY A 46 5.11 22.76 18.10
CA GLY A 46 5.99 22.38 16.98
C GLY A 46 5.20 21.95 15.73
N GLY A 47 5.74 22.27 14.55
CA GLY A 47 5.09 21.99 13.27
C GLY A 47 4.15 23.10 12.78
N LEU A 48 3.26 22.75 11.86
CA LEU A 48 2.23 23.63 11.28
C LEU A 48 0.85 22.95 11.42
N PHE A 49 -0.23 23.72 11.33
CA PHE A 49 -1.59 23.17 11.27
C PHE A 49 -2.52 24.10 10.47
N PHE A 50 -3.57 23.53 9.89
CA PHE A 50 -4.69 24.25 9.29
C PHE A 50 -5.77 24.54 10.33
N VAL A 51 -6.24 25.79 10.35
CA VAL A 51 -7.38 26.20 11.18
C VAL A 51 -8.67 25.61 10.62
N ASP A 52 -9.32 24.72 11.38
CA ASP A 52 -10.66 24.22 11.08
C ASP A 52 -11.74 25.08 11.76
N LEU A 53 -12.98 25.01 11.25
CA LEU A 53 -14.12 25.69 11.88
C LEU A 53 -14.53 24.98 13.18
N HIS A 54 -14.42 25.67 14.32
CA HIS A 54 -14.71 25.13 15.66
C HIS A 54 -15.42 26.13 16.59
N GLN A 55 -15.89 25.66 17.76
CA GLN A 55 -16.58 26.44 18.79
C GLN A 55 -15.71 26.67 20.05
N ASN A 56 -14.39 26.62 19.91
CA ASN A 56 -13.38 26.86 20.96
C ASN A 56 -13.47 25.89 22.15
N GLY A 57 -13.93 24.66 21.91
CA GLY A 57 -14.20 23.65 22.93
C GLY A 57 -15.50 23.90 23.72
N ARG A 58 -16.38 24.79 23.26
CA ARG A 58 -17.58 25.26 23.98
C ARG A 58 -18.90 24.89 23.29
N ALA A 59 -18.89 24.02 22.29
CA ALA A 59 -20.10 23.43 21.74
C ALA A 59 -20.94 22.74 22.84
N ARG A 60 -22.27 22.75 22.69
CA ARG A 60 -23.20 22.18 23.69
C ARG A 60 -23.33 20.66 23.60
N SER A 61 -23.10 20.14 22.41
CA SER A 61 -23.00 18.75 21.99
C SER A 61 -21.83 18.68 21.01
N LEU A 62 -21.10 17.56 20.94
CA LEU A 62 -20.11 17.35 19.89
C LEU A 62 -20.80 16.76 18.66
N ARG A 63 -20.48 17.25 17.46
CA ARG A 63 -21.03 16.74 16.21
C ARG A 63 -19.94 16.34 15.22
N LEU A 64 -20.03 15.13 14.71
CA LEU A 64 -19.34 14.62 13.53
C LEU A 64 -19.91 15.32 12.29
N ALA A 65 -19.45 16.56 12.07
CA ALA A 65 -19.89 17.44 11.01
C ALA A 65 -19.68 16.85 9.61
N GLU A 66 -18.62 16.04 9.46
CA GLU A 66 -18.23 15.48 8.17
C GLU A 66 -17.48 14.15 8.33
N THR A 67 -17.68 13.28 7.36
CA THR A 67 -16.90 12.05 7.17
C THR A 67 -16.40 12.08 5.73
N SER A 68 -15.11 11.84 5.52
CA SER A 68 -14.48 11.83 4.20
C SER A 68 -13.40 10.76 4.13
N TRP A 69 -12.83 10.55 2.94
CA TRP A 69 -11.67 9.68 2.73
C TRP A 69 -10.57 10.40 1.94
N ALA A 70 -9.34 9.94 2.11
CA ALA A 70 -8.12 10.62 1.66
C ALA A 70 -7.00 9.62 1.30
N ARG A 71 -6.00 10.09 0.55
CA ARG A 71 -4.66 9.51 0.61
C ARG A 71 -3.97 10.09 1.85
N LEU A 72 -3.19 9.28 2.56
CA LEU A 72 -2.39 9.74 3.70
C LEU A 72 -0.94 9.92 3.24
N VAL A 73 -0.30 11.05 3.56
CA VAL A 73 1.07 11.37 3.13
C VAL A 73 1.87 12.07 4.21
N ASP A 74 3.20 11.89 4.18
CA ASP A 74 4.12 12.86 4.77
C ASP A 74 4.37 14.00 3.78
N VAL A 75 4.40 15.25 4.26
CA VAL A 75 4.57 16.46 3.43
C VAL A 75 5.96 17.04 3.60
N TYR A 76 6.66 17.26 2.50
CA TYR A 76 7.99 17.88 2.44
C TYR A 76 7.96 19.17 1.61
N ASP A 77 8.86 20.09 1.93
CA ASP A 77 9.26 21.19 1.04
C ASP A 77 10.49 20.82 0.20
N ILE A 78 10.81 21.70 -0.74
CA ILE A 78 12.13 21.77 -1.38
C ILE A 78 12.93 22.95 -0.80
N ASP A 79 14.26 22.82 -0.82
CA ASP A 79 15.19 23.87 -0.41
C ASP A 79 15.38 24.94 -1.51
N ALA A 80 16.39 25.81 -1.37
CA ALA A 80 16.68 26.84 -2.36
C ALA A 80 17.36 26.33 -3.65
N ASN A 81 17.86 25.08 -3.65
CA ASN A 81 18.47 24.40 -4.80
C ASN A 81 17.46 23.49 -5.54
N GLY A 82 16.36 23.12 -4.88
CA GLY A 82 15.34 22.20 -5.37
C GLY A 82 15.43 20.79 -4.78
N GLU A 83 16.25 20.58 -3.75
CA GLU A 83 16.41 19.31 -3.06
C GLU A 83 15.31 19.14 -1.98
N ARG A 84 14.78 17.92 -1.84
CA ARG A 84 13.75 17.59 -0.84
C ARG A 84 14.27 17.83 0.57
N GLY A 85 13.47 18.45 1.44
CA GLY A 85 13.81 18.63 2.85
C GLY A 85 14.16 17.31 3.55
N ALA A 86 15.13 17.32 4.47
CA ALA A 86 15.57 16.12 5.20
C ALA A 86 14.60 15.66 6.30
N GLU A 87 13.49 16.36 6.50
CA GLU A 87 12.51 16.14 7.58
C GLU A 87 11.11 16.52 7.07
N PRO A 88 10.06 15.71 7.33
CA PRO A 88 8.71 16.06 6.92
C PRO A 88 8.20 17.27 7.72
N LEU A 89 7.65 18.26 7.02
CA LEU A 89 7.03 19.44 7.62
C LEU A 89 5.71 19.12 8.34
N LEU A 90 5.02 18.10 7.84
CA LEU A 90 3.83 17.50 8.41
C LEU A 90 3.88 15.98 8.19
N VAL A 91 3.42 15.21 9.15
CA VAL A 91 3.38 13.74 9.14
C VAL A 91 1.92 13.29 9.14
N ASP A 92 1.60 12.24 8.39
CA ASP A 92 0.25 11.65 8.32
C ASP A 92 -0.87 12.67 7.97
N VAL A 93 -0.66 13.48 6.93
CA VAL A 93 -1.65 14.46 6.45
C VAL A 93 -2.66 13.79 5.53
N PRO A 94 -3.98 13.94 5.78
CA PRO A 94 -5.01 13.56 4.82
C PRO A 94 -5.03 14.54 3.64
N VAL A 95 -4.73 14.04 2.44
CA VAL A 95 -4.74 14.80 1.19
C VAL A 95 -5.67 14.16 0.15
N ARG A 96 -6.00 14.94 -0.88
CA ARG A 96 -6.83 14.52 -2.01
C ARG A 96 -6.27 13.27 -2.71
N PRO A 97 -7.14 12.35 -3.16
CA PRO A 97 -6.74 11.14 -3.86
C PRO A 97 -6.48 11.35 -5.36
N ASP A 98 -6.86 12.51 -5.93
CA ASP A 98 -6.69 12.87 -7.34
C ASP A 98 -5.44 13.72 -7.62
N LEU A 99 -4.51 13.78 -6.67
CA LEU A 99 -3.19 14.38 -6.87
C LEU A 99 -2.37 13.53 -7.83
N VAL A 100 -1.79 14.18 -8.84
CA VAL A 100 -0.89 13.61 -9.85
C VAL A 100 0.25 14.59 -10.11
N ASP A 101 1.45 14.11 -10.45
CA ASP A 101 2.66 14.94 -10.56
C ASP A 101 2.50 16.17 -11.46
N GLY A 102 3.06 17.30 -11.03
CA GLY A 102 2.96 18.57 -11.75
C GLY A 102 3.89 19.65 -11.22
N SER A 103 3.60 20.91 -11.57
CA SER A 103 4.44 22.06 -11.20
C SER A 103 4.36 22.49 -9.74
N ASP A 104 3.42 21.94 -8.97
CA ASP A 104 3.19 22.29 -7.56
C ASP A 104 3.62 21.18 -6.59
N HIS A 105 3.64 19.93 -7.05
CA HIS A 105 3.87 18.76 -6.21
C HIS A 105 4.32 17.55 -7.03
N ALA A 106 5.05 16.66 -6.38
CA ALA A 106 5.34 15.30 -6.83
C ALA A 106 4.89 14.30 -5.75
N LEU A 107 4.43 13.12 -6.17
CA LEU A 107 4.17 11.97 -5.29
C LEU A 107 5.32 10.97 -5.41
N GLU A 108 5.93 10.64 -4.27
CA GLU A 108 7.03 9.69 -4.16
C GLU A 108 6.63 8.55 -3.22
N ALA A 109 7.36 7.44 -3.25
CA ALA A 109 7.32 6.40 -2.21
C ALA A 109 8.73 6.21 -1.63
N ASP A 110 8.81 5.87 -0.35
CA ASP A 110 10.04 5.32 0.22
C ASP A 110 10.16 3.80 -0.01
N ALA A 111 11.29 3.22 0.36
CA ALA A 111 11.57 1.78 0.15
C ALA A 111 10.73 0.81 1.02
N LEU A 112 9.69 1.31 1.70
CA LEU A 112 8.63 0.51 2.36
C LEU A 112 7.21 0.96 1.91
N GLY A 113 7.10 1.63 0.76
CA GLY A 113 5.83 1.94 0.09
C GLY A 113 5.04 3.10 0.72
N ARG A 114 5.60 3.86 1.68
CA ARG A 114 4.87 5.00 2.28
C ARG A 114 4.84 6.16 1.29
N THR A 115 3.64 6.64 0.93
CA THR A 115 3.53 7.79 0.01
C THR A 115 3.98 9.09 0.67
N VAL A 116 4.78 9.85 -0.08
CA VAL A 116 5.36 11.13 0.27
C VAL A 116 4.85 12.18 -0.71
N LEU A 117 4.50 13.37 -0.22
CA LEU A 117 4.11 14.53 -1.02
C LEU A 117 5.20 15.60 -0.94
N VAL A 118 6.01 15.73 -2.00
CA VAL A 118 7.02 16.77 -2.12
C VAL A 118 6.41 17.98 -2.80
N LEU A 119 6.28 19.09 -2.07
CA LEU A 119 5.78 20.35 -2.63
C LEU A 119 6.92 21.08 -3.34
N GLN A 120 6.72 21.37 -4.63
CA GLN A 120 7.72 21.93 -5.54
C GLN A 120 7.93 23.46 -5.36
N HIS A 121 7.78 23.92 -4.10
CA HIS A 121 7.87 25.31 -3.69
C HIS A 121 8.55 25.41 -2.32
N PRO A 122 9.52 26.33 -2.12
CA PRO A 122 10.13 26.51 -0.80
C PRO A 122 9.12 26.94 0.28
N ARG A 123 9.29 26.42 1.50
CA ARG A 123 8.44 26.72 2.65
C ARG A 123 8.36 28.22 2.96
N GLY A 124 7.17 28.65 3.41
CA GLY A 124 6.89 30.06 3.73
C GLY A 124 6.66 30.94 2.51
N THR A 125 6.67 30.37 1.30
CA THR A 125 6.16 31.07 0.11
C THR A 125 4.63 30.94 0.01
N PRO A 126 3.92 31.95 -0.54
CA PRO A 126 2.49 31.83 -0.84
C PRO A 126 2.15 30.70 -1.82
N ALA A 127 3.13 30.26 -2.63
CA ALA A 127 2.98 29.14 -3.55
C ALA A 127 2.95 27.80 -2.81
N PHE A 128 3.89 27.57 -1.87
CA PHE A 128 3.88 26.43 -0.96
C PHE A 128 2.57 26.34 -0.17
N GLU A 129 2.15 27.42 0.49
CA GLU A 129 0.88 27.45 1.23
C GLU A 129 -0.33 27.17 0.31
N GLY A 130 -0.31 27.72 -0.90
CA GLY A 130 -1.35 27.50 -1.90
C GLY A 130 -1.43 26.04 -2.35
N ALA A 131 -0.29 25.41 -2.63
CA ALA A 131 -0.20 24.01 -3.03
C ALA A 131 -0.67 23.07 -1.91
N LEU A 132 -0.14 23.24 -0.69
CA LEU A 132 -0.54 22.45 0.48
C LEU A 132 -2.03 22.60 0.81
N ARG A 133 -2.57 23.82 0.72
CA ARG A 133 -4.00 24.08 0.92
C ARG A 133 -4.86 23.41 -0.15
N ARG A 134 -4.43 23.41 -1.43
CA ARG A 134 -5.13 22.67 -2.50
C ARG A 134 -5.09 21.15 -2.28
N ALA A 135 -3.97 20.62 -1.78
CA ALA A 135 -3.81 19.21 -1.48
C ALA A 135 -4.68 18.72 -0.30
N ALA A 136 -4.83 19.52 0.76
CA ALA A 136 -5.55 19.14 1.99
C ALA A 136 -7.06 19.50 2.02
N GLN A 137 -7.59 20.13 0.96
CA GLN A 137 -9.01 20.52 0.86
C GLN A 137 -9.78 19.66 -0.16
N GLU A 138 -11.11 19.76 -0.17
CA GLU A 138 -12.02 19.05 -1.11
C GLU A 138 -11.93 17.50 -1.04
N LEU A 139 -11.63 16.95 0.14
CA LEU A 139 -11.59 15.49 0.37
C LEU A 139 -12.96 14.83 0.06
N PRO A 140 -13.01 13.71 -0.69
CA PRO A 140 -14.27 13.03 -1.02
C PRO A 140 -15.10 12.62 0.20
N SER A 141 -16.36 13.06 0.25
CA SER A 141 -17.25 12.83 1.40
C SER A 141 -17.90 11.44 1.41
N VAL A 142 -18.03 10.86 2.60
CA VAL A 142 -18.78 9.64 2.92
C VAL A 142 -20.15 10.04 3.50
N PRO A 143 -21.22 10.14 2.70
CA PRO A 143 -22.55 10.46 3.20
C PRO A 143 -23.05 9.44 4.24
N PRO A 144 -23.75 9.88 5.30
CA PRO A 144 -24.15 9.02 6.40
C PRO A 144 -25.21 7.98 5.99
N LYS A 145 -24.94 6.70 6.31
CA LYS A 145 -25.88 5.56 6.18
C LYS A 145 -25.74 4.59 7.36
N ASP A 146 -26.82 3.88 7.67
CA ASP A 146 -26.86 2.75 8.63
C ASP A 146 -26.28 1.46 8.04
N ASP A 147 -25.94 0.51 8.93
CA ASP A 147 -25.49 -0.85 8.62
C ASP A 147 -26.50 -1.94 9.03
N ASP A 148 -27.72 -1.54 9.44
CA ASP A 148 -28.77 -2.45 9.93
C ASP A 148 -29.67 -3.03 8.81
N GLY A 149 -29.61 -2.45 7.62
CA GLY A 149 -30.39 -2.83 6.45
C GLY A 149 -31.56 -1.89 6.12
N GLY A 150 -31.72 -0.79 6.86
CA GLY A 150 -32.69 0.26 6.56
C GLY A 150 -32.31 1.11 5.34
N ALA A 151 -31.03 1.39 5.14
CA ALA A 151 -30.53 2.18 4.02
C ALA A 151 -30.49 1.39 2.70
N ALA A 152 -31.15 1.93 1.68
CA ALA A 152 -30.99 1.48 0.31
C ALA A 152 -29.60 1.83 -0.26
N GLY A 153 -29.08 0.97 -1.14
CA GLY A 153 -27.87 1.24 -1.92
C GLY A 153 -28.06 2.33 -3.00
N PRO A 154 -27.00 2.75 -3.71
CA PRO A 154 -25.61 2.34 -3.50
C PRO A 154 -25.03 2.91 -2.20
N PHE A 155 -24.16 2.16 -1.54
CA PHE A 155 -23.39 2.67 -0.41
C PHE A 155 -22.18 3.48 -0.91
N PRO A 156 -21.71 4.49 -0.15
CA PRO A 156 -20.58 5.30 -0.57
C PRO A 156 -19.34 4.42 -0.76
N PHE A 157 -18.67 4.60 -1.89
CA PHE A 157 -17.41 3.94 -2.21
C PHE A 157 -16.26 4.60 -1.45
N VAL A 158 -15.37 3.77 -0.91
CA VAL A 158 -14.08 4.17 -0.36
C VAL A 158 -13.02 3.19 -0.88
N PRO A 159 -11.87 3.66 -1.39
CA PRO A 159 -10.79 2.77 -1.77
C PRO A 159 -10.26 1.94 -0.59
N ARG A 160 -9.76 0.73 -0.87
CA ARG A 160 -9.36 -0.22 0.17
C ARG A 160 -8.22 0.29 1.06
N ASN A 161 -7.29 1.04 0.49
CA ASN A 161 -6.15 1.68 1.16
C ASN A 161 -6.33 3.19 1.43
N ALA A 162 -7.57 3.71 1.41
CA ALA A 162 -7.82 5.11 1.75
C ALA A 162 -8.02 5.31 3.27
N ALA A 163 -7.35 6.31 3.84
CA ALA A 163 -7.59 6.74 5.21
C ALA A 163 -8.96 7.42 5.32
N LEU A 164 -9.67 7.19 6.42
CA LEU A 164 -10.97 7.77 6.74
C LEU A 164 -10.82 8.92 7.72
N VAL A 165 -11.40 10.08 7.41
CA VAL A 165 -11.29 11.30 8.21
C VAL A 165 -12.65 11.63 8.83
N LEU A 166 -12.65 11.77 10.16
CA LEU A 166 -13.81 12.16 10.97
C LEU A 166 -13.60 13.60 11.46
N ARG A 167 -14.23 14.58 10.81
CA ARG A 167 -14.12 16.00 11.21
C ARG A 167 -15.31 16.41 12.07
N PHE A 168 -15.01 17.02 13.21
CA PHE A 168 -15.99 17.48 14.19
C PHE A 168 -16.23 19.00 14.09
N ASP A 169 -17.28 19.49 14.75
CA ASP A 169 -17.66 20.92 14.81
C ASP A 169 -17.03 21.70 15.97
N ASP A 170 -16.10 21.08 16.71
CA ASP A 170 -15.44 21.70 17.86
C ASP A 170 -14.07 21.07 18.18
N LEU A 171 -13.27 21.75 19.02
CA LEU A 171 -11.98 21.27 19.53
C LEU A 171 -12.16 20.04 20.43
N LEU A 172 -11.44 18.96 20.12
CA LEU A 172 -11.53 17.67 20.81
C LEU A 172 -10.66 17.64 22.07
N ASP A 173 -11.10 16.87 23.08
CA ASP A 173 -10.31 16.50 24.26
C ASP A 173 -9.33 15.38 23.87
N ASP A 174 -8.08 15.75 23.63
CA ASP A 174 -7.04 14.90 23.06
C ASP A 174 -5.96 14.48 24.07
N ARG A 175 -6.27 14.53 25.36
CA ARG A 175 -5.35 14.10 26.43
C ARG A 175 -4.92 12.63 26.29
N ALA A 176 -3.81 12.27 26.94
CA ALA A 176 -3.20 10.94 26.85
C ALA A 176 -4.18 9.79 27.15
N GLU A 177 -5.09 9.97 28.11
CA GLU A 177 -6.11 8.95 28.45
C GLU A 177 -7.18 8.77 27.35
N VAL A 178 -7.41 9.81 26.55
CA VAL A 178 -8.32 9.75 25.39
C VAL A 178 -7.60 9.18 24.17
N ARG A 179 -6.34 9.59 23.92
CA ARG A 179 -5.48 8.99 22.89
C ARG A 179 -5.37 7.47 23.05
N ALA A 180 -5.19 6.99 24.29
CA ALA A 180 -5.07 5.56 24.59
C ALA A 180 -6.36 4.73 24.40
N GLY A 181 -7.54 5.36 24.40
CA GLY A 181 -8.84 4.68 24.19
C GLY A 181 -9.50 5.01 22.85
N LEU A 182 -8.77 5.64 21.93
CA LEU A 182 -9.33 6.25 20.73
C LEU A 182 -9.82 5.20 19.71
N ALA A 183 -9.13 4.06 19.59
CA ALA A 183 -9.48 2.98 18.66
C ALA A 183 -10.73 2.19 19.10
N GLU A 184 -11.14 2.29 20.37
CA GLU A 184 -12.38 1.76 20.95
C GLU A 184 -13.52 2.77 20.77
N ALA A 185 -13.22 4.06 20.99
CA ALA A 185 -14.15 5.17 20.83
C ALA A 185 -14.58 5.37 19.37
N ALA A 186 -13.66 5.24 18.40
CA ALA A 186 -13.91 5.32 16.96
C ALA A 186 -13.31 4.08 16.27
N ARG A 187 -14.17 3.14 15.85
CA ARG A 187 -13.76 1.80 15.39
C ARG A 187 -14.36 1.42 14.05
N VAL A 188 -13.62 0.60 13.28
CA VAL A 188 -14.07 0.03 12.01
C VAL A 188 -14.58 -1.40 12.22
N LEU A 189 -15.77 -1.70 11.72
CA LEU A 189 -16.27 -3.06 11.55
C LEU A 189 -16.30 -3.45 10.07
N VAL A 190 -16.11 -4.73 9.78
CA VAL A 190 -16.12 -5.30 8.42
C VAL A 190 -16.95 -6.59 8.35
N GLY A 191 -17.29 -7.00 7.13
CA GLY A 191 -18.05 -8.22 6.81
C GLY A 191 -19.47 -7.92 6.33
N TYR A 192 -20.27 -8.99 6.14
CA TYR A 192 -21.64 -8.89 5.63
C TYR A 192 -22.66 -9.50 6.62
N PRO A 193 -23.42 -8.68 7.38
CA PRO A 193 -23.23 -7.23 7.59
C PRO A 193 -21.95 -6.91 8.40
N PRO A 194 -21.51 -5.64 8.45
CA PRO A 194 -20.25 -5.27 9.09
C PRO A 194 -20.29 -5.49 10.62
N ARG A 195 -19.62 -6.54 11.12
CA ARG A 195 -19.68 -6.95 12.53
C ARG A 195 -18.34 -7.38 13.14
N VAL A 196 -17.33 -7.70 12.34
CA VAL A 196 -16.00 -8.09 12.81
C VAL A 196 -15.16 -6.84 12.99
N ARG A 197 -14.50 -6.62 14.14
CA ARG A 197 -13.58 -5.48 14.31
C ARG A 197 -12.41 -5.61 13.34
N HIS A 198 -12.19 -4.59 12.53
CA HIS A 198 -10.96 -4.41 11.77
C HIS A 198 -9.96 -3.62 12.62
N ILE A 199 -8.71 -4.05 12.66
CA ILE A 199 -7.64 -3.35 13.37
C ILE A 199 -7.09 -2.29 12.40
N ALA A 200 -7.08 -1.04 12.87
CA ALA A 200 -6.70 0.14 12.11
C ALA A 200 -5.95 1.10 13.05
N ARG A 201 -5.07 1.93 12.50
CA ARG A 201 -4.36 2.97 13.25
C ARG A 201 -5.27 4.18 13.39
N VAL A 202 -5.65 4.52 14.63
CA VAL A 202 -6.59 5.62 14.91
C VAL A 202 -5.90 6.69 15.75
N PHE A 203 -5.87 7.91 15.24
CA PHE A 203 -5.13 9.03 15.85
C PHE A 203 -5.84 10.37 15.61
N PHE A 204 -5.46 11.40 16.39
CA PHE A 204 -5.92 12.76 16.15
C PHE A 204 -5.05 13.45 15.09
N ASP A 205 -5.67 14.12 14.13
CA ASP A 205 -4.98 14.88 13.08
C ASP A 205 -4.22 16.06 13.71
N GLN A 206 -2.88 16.01 13.73
CA GLN A 206 -2.06 17.12 14.25
C GLN A 206 -1.92 18.26 13.22
N GLY A 207 -2.31 18.02 11.96
CA GLY A 207 -2.32 19.00 10.88
C GLY A 207 -3.62 19.80 10.77
N HIS A 208 -4.68 19.46 11.51
CA HIS A 208 -5.99 20.14 11.45
C HIS A 208 -6.63 20.33 12.84
N GLY A 209 -6.90 21.58 13.20
CA GLY A 209 -7.45 21.90 14.51
C GLY A 209 -7.55 23.40 14.77
N GLY A 210 -7.25 23.80 16.00
CA GLY A 210 -7.20 25.21 16.39
C GLY A 210 -6.64 25.43 17.78
N LEU A 211 -6.52 26.70 18.17
CA LEU A 211 -5.88 27.10 19.43
C LEU A 211 -6.92 27.32 20.53
N SER A 212 -6.65 26.77 21.71
CA SER A 212 -7.31 27.11 22.96
C SER A 212 -6.36 27.86 23.89
N ALA A 213 -6.85 28.30 25.06
CA ALA A 213 -5.99 28.86 26.12
C ALA A 213 -5.01 27.83 26.75
N ALA A 214 -5.09 26.55 26.39
CA ALA A 214 -4.22 25.48 26.89
C ALA A 214 -3.16 25.00 25.87
N GLY A 215 -3.36 25.22 24.58
CA GLY A 215 -2.49 24.69 23.52
C GLY A 215 -3.20 24.58 22.16
N PHE A 216 -2.60 23.83 21.24
CA PHE A 216 -3.29 23.36 20.03
C PHE A 216 -4.21 22.18 20.40
N HIS A 217 -5.39 22.09 19.77
CA HIS A 217 -6.23 20.91 19.86
C HIS A 217 -6.78 20.52 18.49
N PRO A 218 -6.90 19.21 18.22
CA PRO A 218 -7.38 18.69 16.94
C PRO A 218 -8.90 18.85 16.80
N THR A 219 -9.37 18.99 15.55
CA THR A 219 -10.79 18.91 15.17
C THR A 219 -11.13 17.62 14.43
N ARG A 220 -10.12 16.80 14.11
CA ARG A 220 -10.28 15.59 13.30
C ARG A 220 -9.66 14.36 13.96
N VAL A 221 -10.30 13.21 13.73
CA VAL A 221 -9.72 11.88 13.98
C VAL A 221 -9.50 11.22 12.63
N VAL A 222 -8.30 10.70 12.42
CA VAL A 222 -7.95 9.88 11.25
C VAL A 222 -8.00 8.42 11.65
N ILE A 223 -8.66 7.62 10.83
CA ILE A 223 -8.65 6.16 10.87
C ILE A 223 -7.89 5.72 9.63
N ASP A 224 -6.62 5.38 9.81
CA ASP A 224 -5.80 4.76 8.79
C ASP A 224 -6.01 3.24 8.84
N VAL A 225 -6.61 2.72 7.76
CA VAL A 225 -6.91 1.28 7.60
C VAL A 225 -5.68 0.48 7.17
N THR A 226 -4.64 1.17 6.72
CA THR A 226 -3.32 0.61 6.43
C THR A 226 -2.38 0.75 7.61
N THR A 227 -1.40 -0.15 7.72
CA THR A 227 -0.36 -0.12 8.76
C THR A 227 0.95 -0.69 8.23
N SER A 228 2.01 0.11 8.27
CA SER A 228 3.37 -0.29 7.88
C SER A 228 4.20 -0.80 9.07
N PRO A 229 5.40 -1.38 8.83
CA PRO A 229 6.37 -1.63 9.91
C PRO A 229 6.95 -0.36 10.56
N LEU A 230 6.68 0.84 10.02
CA LEU A 230 7.20 2.12 10.51
C LEU A 230 6.25 2.86 11.46
N GLU A 231 5.06 2.30 11.76
CA GLU A 231 4.02 3.08 12.46
C GLU A 231 4.45 3.53 13.87
N PRO A 232 4.29 4.83 14.20
CA PRO A 232 4.55 5.36 15.54
C PRO A 232 3.41 5.01 16.51
N ALA A 233 3.19 3.72 16.77
CA ALA A 233 2.17 3.21 17.67
C ALA A 233 2.76 2.83 19.05
N PRO A 234 2.07 3.10 20.18
CA PRO A 234 2.53 2.73 21.52
C PRO A 234 2.46 1.21 21.77
N ASP A 235 1.51 0.54 21.13
CA ASP A 235 1.41 -0.91 21.02
C ASP A 235 1.64 -1.31 19.55
N PRO A 236 2.39 -2.39 19.25
CA PRO A 236 2.67 -2.80 17.88
C PRO A 236 1.39 -3.29 17.19
N LEU A 237 0.89 -2.50 16.23
CA LEU A 237 -0.21 -2.89 15.37
C LEU A 237 0.23 -4.01 14.40
N PRO A 238 -0.65 -4.97 14.06
CA PRO A 238 -0.40 -5.89 12.94
C PRO A 238 -0.17 -5.09 11.65
N VAL A 239 0.82 -5.51 10.85
CA VAL A 239 1.12 -4.92 9.54
C VAL A 239 0.01 -5.29 8.55
N ASN A 240 -0.57 -4.29 7.89
CA ASN A 240 -1.66 -4.42 6.92
C ASN A 240 -1.51 -3.36 5.83
N PRO A 241 -0.63 -3.53 4.83
CA PRO A 241 -0.52 -2.59 3.71
C PRO A 241 -1.67 -2.72 2.70
N VAL A 242 -2.50 -3.77 2.82
CA VAL A 242 -3.64 -4.05 1.92
C VAL A 242 -4.91 -3.28 2.30
N GLY A 243 -5.00 -2.79 3.54
CA GLY A 243 -6.13 -2.01 4.03
C GLY A 243 -7.40 -2.83 4.26
N LEU A 244 -8.54 -2.31 3.81
CA LEU A 244 -9.87 -2.93 3.95
C LEU A 244 -10.00 -4.20 3.08
N PRO A 245 -10.78 -5.21 3.52
CA PRO A 245 -11.16 -6.33 2.66
C PRO A 245 -11.99 -5.82 1.47
N ALA A 246 -11.88 -6.46 0.31
CA ALA A 246 -12.68 -6.08 -0.87
C ALA A 246 -14.18 -6.33 -0.66
N SER A 247 -15.03 -5.54 -1.32
CA SER A 247 -16.48 -5.83 -1.38
C SER A 247 -16.80 -6.93 -2.39
N LEU A 248 -17.84 -7.72 -2.13
CA LEU A 248 -18.37 -8.69 -3.08
C LEU A 248 -19.08 -7.96 -4.23
N VAL A 249 -18.64 -8.20 -5.47
CA VAL A 249 -19.24 -7.67 -6.72
C VAL A 249 -20.74 -7.93 -6.82
N THR A 250 -21.23 -9.02 -6.21
CA THR A 250 -22.60 -9.52 -6.33
C THR A 250 -23.61 -8.91 -5.35
N THR A 251 -23.21 -7.98 -4.46
CA THR A 251 -24.10 -7.43 -3.42
C THR A 251 -24.07 -5.90 -3.33
N PRO A 252 -25.23 -5.22 -3.20
CA PRO A 252 -25.30 -3.78 -2.99
C PRO A 252 -25.16 -3.38 -1.51
N LEU A 253 -24.94 -4.33 -0.59
CA LEU A 253 -24.85 -4.11 0.85
C LEU A 253 -23.50 -3.48 1.27
N PRO A 254 -23.45 -2.76 2.41
CA PRO A 254 -22.19 -2.30 2.97
C PRO A 254 -21.39 -3.47 3.51
N ASN A 255 -20.06 -3.39 3.38
CA ASN A 255 -19.11 -4.38 3.91
C ASN A 255 -18.14 -3.80 4.94
N VAL A 256 -18.25 -2.49 5.19
CA VAL A 256 -17.48 -1.73 6.15
C VAL A 256 -18.42 -0.76 6.87
N SER A 257 -18.18 -0.51 8.16
CA SER A 257 -18.92 0.45 8.97
C SER A 257 -17.99 1.13 9.95
N VAL A 258 -17.91 2.47 9.90
CA VAL A 258 -17.27 3.25 10.96
C VAL A 258 -18.30 3.51 12.05
N ARG A 259 -17.92 3.22 13.30
CA ARG A 259 -18.78 3.35 14.47
C ARG A 259 -18.09 4.17 15.55
N VAL A 260 -18.77 5.23 15.97
CA VAL A 260 -18.26 6.16 17.00
C VAL A 260 -19.16 6.10 18.23
N ALA A 261 -18.63 5.65 19.36
CA ALA A 261 -19.36 5.48 20.61
C ALA A 261 -19.81 6.82 21.20
N THR A 262 -21.07 6.91 21.65
CA THR A 262 -21.63 8.16 22.22
C THR A 262 -21.69 8.17 23.74
N ARG A 263 -21.53 7.00 24.38
CA ARG A 263 -21.35 6.83 25.83
C ARG A 263 -20.39 5.69 26.14
N GLU A 264 -19.73 5.78 27.29
CA GLU A 264 -18.92 4.71 27.86
C GLU A 264 -19.78 3.48 28.21
N ASP A 265 -19.24 2.29 27.96
CA ASP A 265 -19.80 1.04 28.46
C ASP A 265 -18.68 0.02 28.74
N PHE A 266 -18.48 -0.26 30.03
CA PHE A 266 -17.50 -1.22 30.52
C PHE A 266 -17.83 -2.66 30.09
N GLY A 267 -19.08 -2.98 29.76
CA GLY A 267 -19.50 -4.31 29.31
C GLY A 267 -19.02 -4.66 27.90
N SER A 268 -18.94 -3.67 27.01
CA SER A 268 -18.41 -3.78 25.64
C SER A 268 -16.94 -3.34 25.51
N GLY A 269 -16.28 -2.98 26.62
CA GLY A 269 -14.87 -2.57 26.63
C GLY A 269 -14.62 -1.13 26.16
N VAL A 270 -15.64 -0.28 26.13
CA VAL A 270 -15.51 1.14 25.73
C VAL A 270 -15.39 2.00 26.99
N PHE A 271 -14.15 2.19 27.43
CA PHE A 271 -13.79 2.92 28.66
C PHE A 271 -13.69 4.44 28.47
N THR A 272 -13.62 4.92 27.22
CA THR A 272 -13.51 6.33 26.86
C THR A 272 -14.37 6.62 25.62
N VAL A 273 -14.88 7.85 25.49
CA VAL A 273 -15.55 8.34 24.28
C VAL A 273 -15.04 9.71 23.88
N LEU A 274 -15.17 10.07 22.59
CA LEU A 274 -14.81 11.38 22.08
C LEU A 274 -15.66 12.50 22.70
N ARG A 275 -14.99 13.56 23.12
CA ARG A 275 -15.57 14.75 23.77
C ARG A 275 -14.91 16.01 23.25
N ASN A 276 -15.59 17.16 23.33
CA ASN A 276 -14.92 18.46 23.22
C ASN A 276 -14.22 18.85 24.54
N LEU A 277 -13.40 19.90 24.53
CA LEU A 277 -12.73 20.43 25.73
C LEU A 277 -13.71 20.82 26.87
N GLY A 278 -14.97 21.12 26.52
CA GLY A 278 -16.09 21.35 27.46
C GLY A 278 -16.72 20.07 28.04
N GLY A 279 -16.11 18.90 27.79
CA GLY A 279 -16.53 17.58 28.28
C GLY A 279 -17.75 16.97 27.59
N ARG A 280 -18.28 17.60 26.53
CA ARG A 280 -19.50 17.17 25.82
C ARG A 280 -19.16 16.07 24.84
N ALA A 281 -19.77 14.90 25.03
CA ALA A 281 -19.68 13.78 24.10
C ALA A 281 -20.56 14.01 22.86
N ILE A 282 -20.45 13.08 21.91
CA ILE A 282 -21.23 13.05 20.68
C ILE A 282 -22.72 12.77 21.00
N ASP A 283 -23.65 13.56 20.47
CA ASP A 283 -25.09 13.33 20.66
C ASP A 283 -25.64 12.33 19.61
N PRO A 284 -26.13 11.13 20.00
CA PRO A 284 -26.63 10.12 19.05
C PRO A 284 -27.93 10.52 18.30
N LEU A 285 -28.57 11.64 18.66
CA LEU A 285 -29.75 12.17 17.96
C LEU A 285 -29.40 13.25 16.94
N GLU A 286 -28.28 13.96 17.11
CA GLU A 286 -27.85 15.05 16.21
C GLU A 286 -26.88 14.61 15.11
N ASN A 287 -26.38 13.37 15.17
CA ASN A 287 -25.24 12.90 14.38
C ASN A 287 -25.58 11.92 13.22
N GLY A 288 -26.87 11.78 12.89
CA GLY A 288 -27.36 10.94 11.79
C GLY A 288 -27.72 9.51 12.21
N PRO A 289 -27.45 8.49 11.38
CA PRO A 289 -27.70 7.09 11.70
C PRO A 289 -26.97 6.64 12.97
N ARG A 290 -27.64 5.80 13.77
CA ARG A 290 -27.10 5.21 14.99
C ARG A 290 -27.51 3.75 15.13
N ASP A 291 -26.68 2.93 15.76
CA ASP A 291 -27.09 1.60 16.21
C ASP A 291 -27.76 1.72 17.59
N ALA A 292 -29.10 1.65 17.61
CA ALA A 292 -29.89 1.69 18.82
C ALA A 292 -29.87 0.36 19.63
N GLY A 293 -29.35 -0.73 19.06
CA GLY A 293 -29.10 -2.00 19.74
C GLY A 293 -27.70 -2.07 20.38
N SER A 294 -26.78 -1.19 19.99
CA SER A 294 -25.43 -1.13 20.57
C SER A 294 -25.45 -0.57 22.01
N PRO A 295 -24.72 -1.19 22.97
CA PRO A 295 -24.58 -0.67 24.33
C PRO A 295 -24.11 0.79 24.38
N THR A 296 -23.23 1.19 23.45
CA THR A 296 -22.63 2.52 23.36
C THR A 296 -23.41 3.51 22.50
N LEU A 297 -24.57 3.11 21.95
CA LEU A 297 -25.40 3.88 21.00
C LEU A 297 -24.55 4.53 19.89
N ASP A 298 -23.79 3.70 19.16
CA ASP A 298 -22.81 4.19 18.20
C ASP A 298 -23.45 5.04 17.09
N VAL A 299 -22.81 6.15 16.73
CA VAL A 299 -23.06 6.84 15.45
C VAL A 299 -22.43 6.01 14.34
N VAL A 300 -23.18 5.78 13.27
CA VAL A 300 -22.82 4.85 12.18
C VAL A 300 -22.50 5.60 10.88
N ARG A 301 -21.48 5.13 10.16
CA ARG A 301 -21.18 5.48 8.76
C ARG A 301 -20.90 4.19 7.98
N ALA A 302 -21.94 3.59 7.43
CA ALA A 302 -21.84 2.39 6.59
C ALA A 302 -21.39 2.73 5.17
N LEU A 303 -20.47 1.93 4.63
CA LEU A 303 -19.82 2.18 3.34
C LEU A 303 -19.46 0.87 2.63
N ARG A 304 -19.08 0.98 1.35
CA ARG A 304 -18.57 -0.12 0.53
C ARG A 304 -17.10 0.13 0.20
N SER A 305 -16.20 -0.75 0.59
CA SER A 305 -14.82 -0.71 0.11
C SER A 305 -14.73 -1.15 -1.35
N GLY A 306 -13.69 -0.73 -2.06
CA GLY A 306 -13.53 -1.11 -3.46
C GLY A 306 -13.35 -2.62 -3.74
N ASN A 307 -13.50 -3.01 -5.02
CA ASN A 307 -13.23 -4.35 -5.53
C ASN A 307 -12.77 -4.33 -7.01
N SER A 308 -12.45 -5.50 -7.58
CA SER A 308 -11.93 -5.68 -8.95
C SER A 308 -12.88 -5.33 -10.11
N GLN A 309 -14.00 -4.65 -9.85
CA GLN A 309 -14.84 -3.99 -10.87
C GLN A 309 -14.84 -2.45 -10.74
N ASP A 310 -14.27 -1.91 -9.67
CA ASP A 310 -14.03 -0.48 -9.50
C ASP A 310 -12.74 -0.04 -10.20
N LEU A 311 -12.55 1.28 -10.35
CA LEU A 311 -11.28 1.84 -10.80
C LEU A 311 -10.13 1.39 -9.89
N HIS A 312 -8.96 1.14 -10.48
CA HIS A 312 -7.75 0.70 -9.76
C HIS A 312 -7.97 -0.54 -8.89
N ASN A 313 -8.81 -1.48 -9.35
CA ASN A 313 -9.28 -2.66 -8.63
C ASN A 313 -9.88 -2.36 -7.23
N GLY A 314 -10.34 -1.13 -7.02
CA GLY A 314 -10.88 -0.66 -5.75
C GLY A 314 -9.85 -0.08 -4.78
N PHE A 315 -8.63 0.19 -5.23
CA PHE A 315 -7.59 0.92 -4.48
C PHE A 315 -7.58 2.41 -4.88
N LEU A 316 -6.76 3.21 -4.21
CA LEU A 316 -6.46 4.58 -4.64
C LEU A 316 -5.87 4.54 -6.06
N LEU A 317 -6.01 5.65 -6.80
CA LEU A 317 -5.19 5.88 -8.00
C LEU A 317 -3.74 5.90 -7.55
N ASP A 318 -2.97 4.85 -7.85
CA ASP A 318 -1.52 4.90 -7.77
C ASP A 318 -0.88 5.03 -9.14
N LEU A 319 0.18 5.81 -9.17
CA LEU A 319 1.01 6.16 -10.32
C LEU A 319 2.48 5.79 -10.09
N ILE A 320 2.83 5.48 -8.84
CA ILE A 320 4.12 4.93 -8.46
C ILE A 320 4.09 3.47 -8.93
N ALA A 321 5.17 3.03 -9.56
CA ALA A 321 5.27 1.70 -10.13
C ALA A 321 6.14 0.81 -9.22
N PRO A 322 5.68 -0.39 -8.83
CA PRO A 322 6.33 -1.20 -7.80
C PRO A 322 7.80 -1.49 -8.13
N SER A 323 8.63 -1.70 -7.13
CA SER A 323 10.02 -2.13 -7.33
C SER A 323 10.33 -3.40 -6.56
N LEU A 324 11.30 -4.16 -7.06
CA LEU A 324 11.80 -5.33 -6.34
C LEU A 324 12.82 -4.86 -5.29
N VAL A 325 12.61 -5.20 -4.02
CA VAL A 325 13.44 -4.73 -2.90
C VAL A 325 14.43 -5.80 -2.46
N GLY A 326 15.73 -5.48 -2.58
CA GLY A 326 16.81 -6.27 -2.02
C GLY A 326 16.97 -5.98 -0.53
N ARG A 327 17.18 -7.04 0.28
CA ARG A 327 17.44 -6.96 1.73
C ARG A 327 18.79 -7.59 2.04
N TRP A 328 19.84 -6.79 2.25
CA TRP A 328 21.23 -7.26 2.31
C TRP A 328 21.83 -7.14 3.71
N ALA A 329 22.48 -8.20 4.19
CA ALA A 329 23.08 -8.23 5.53
C ALA A 329 24.31 -7.29 5.62
N ALA A 330 24.30 -6.44 6.64
CA ALA A 330 25.33 -5.47 6.95
C ALA A 330 25.55 -5.37 8.47
N ARG A 331 26.53 -4.56 8.88
CA ARG A 331 26.88 -4.35 10.28
C ARG A 331 27.24 -2.89 10.53
N VAL A 332 26.56 -2.27 11.50
CA VAL A 332 26.94 -0.97 12.04
C VAL A 332 28.11 -1.18 13.01
N GLN A 333 29.30 -0.75 12.59
CA GLN A 333 30.53 -0.83 13.39
C GLN A 333 30.67 0.34 14.35
N SER A 334 30.24 1.53 13.93
CA SER A 334 30.26 2.77 14.72
C SER A 334 29.00 3.59 14.46
N ALA A 335 28.60 4.40 15.43
CA ALA A 335 27.47 5.30 15.33
C ALA A 335 27.72 6.56 16.17
N VAL A 336 27.53 7.73 15.59
CA VAL A 336 27.71 9.03 16.25
C VAL A 336 26.49 9.90 15.98
N ALA A 337 25.82 10.38 17.02
CA ALA A 337 24.68 11.29 16.87
C ALA A 337 25.15 12.68 16.43
N VAL A 338 24.45 13.28 15.46
CA VAL A 338 24.79 14.61 14.92
C VAL A 338 24.39 15.71 15.92
N PRO A 339 25.32 16.58 16.38
CA PRO A 339 25.01 17.59 17.39
C PRO A 339 23.98 18.63 16.92
N GLY A 340 22.80 18.63 17.55
CA GLY A 340 21.70 19.55 17.27
C GLY A 340 20.59 18.98 16.38
N GLU A 341 20.81 17.85 15.71
CA GLU A 341 19.81 17.18 14.89
C GLU A 341 19.20 15.98 15.63
N ARG A 342 17.88 16.00 15.85
CA ARG A 342 17.20 14.96 16.61
C ARG A 342 17.13 13.66 15.80
N GLY A 343 17.94 12.68 16.17
CA GLY A 343 17.92 11.35 15.57
C GLY A 343 18.61 11.23 14.22
N ALA A 344 19.44 12.21 13.85
CA ALA A 344 20.42 12.05 12.78
C ALA A 344 21.71 11.42 13.34
N PHE A 345 22.33 10.53 12.56
CA PHE A 345 23.55 9.82 12.92
C PHE A 345 24.50 9.74 11.72
N VAL A 346 25.80 9.71 12.02
CA VAL A 346 26.83 9.21 11.10
C VAL A 346 27.20 7.81 11.54
N LEU A 347 27.12 6.84 10.61
CA LEU A 347 27.46 5.44 10.85
C LEU A 347 28.70 5.03 10.07
N GLY A 348 29.56 4.21 10.70
CA GLY A 348 30.47 3.33 10.00
C GLY A 348 29.77 1.99 9.75
N LEU A 349 29.58 1.62 8.48
CA LEU A 349 28.86 0.43 8.03
C LEU A 349 29.82 -0.54 7.36
N ALA A 350 29.57 -1.85 7.45
CA ALA A 350 30.23 -2.83 6.58
C ALA A 350 29.26 -3.91 6.09
N PHE A 351 29.41 -4.35 4.85
CA PHE A 351 28.64 -5.44 4.28
C PHE A 351 29.31 -6.80 4.53
N ASP A 352 28.56 -7.76 5.06
CA ASP A 352 29.03 -9.13 5.30
C ASP A 352 28.86 -10.06 4.06
N THR A 353 28.44 -9.50 2.92
CA THR A 353 28.12 -10.25 1.69
C THR A 353 28.63 -9.53 0.44
N ALA A 354 28.64 -10.20 -0.71
CA ALA A 354 28.97 -9.56 -1.99
C ALA A 354 27.86 -8.63 -2.54
N CYS A 355 26.73 -8.51 -1.83
CA CYS A 355 25.68 -7.53 -2.12
C CYS A 355 25.96 -6.25 -1.32
N ALA A 356 26.77 -5.38 -1.92
CA ALA A 356 27.28 -4.15 -1.31
C ALA A 356 27.37 -3.05 -2.38
N LYS A 357 26.97 -1.82 -2.03
CA LYS A 357 27.01 -0.64 -2.93
C LYS A 357 27.20 0.65 -2.14
N ALA A 358 27.42 1.77 -2.84
CA ALA A 358 27.19 3.10 -2.27
C ALA A 358 25.69 3.31 -2.02
N LEU A 359 25.31 3.69 -0.80
CA LEU A 359 23.92 3.89 -0.42
C LEU A 359 23.41 5.23 -0.99
N ALA A 360 22.16 5.26 -1.44
CA ALA A 360 21.50 6.47 -1.93
C ALA A 360 20.48 7.03 -0.92
N PRO A 361 20.16 8.34 -0.95
CA PRO A 361 19.11 8.92 -0.14
C PRO A 361 17.76 8.21 -0.32
N GLY A 362 17.01 8.04 0.77
CA GLY A 362 15.73 7.31 0.77
C GLY A 362 15.85 5.79 0.94
N GLU A 363 17.05 5.21 0.86
CA GLU A 363 17.29 3.81 1.24
C GLU A 363 17.20 3.63 2.76
N LEU A 364 16.83 2.42 3.21
CA LEU A 364 16.51 2.16 4.62
C LEU A 364 17.45 1.11 5.23
N LEU A 365 18.03 1.42 6.38
CA LEU A 365 18.80 0.49 7.22
C LEU A 365 17.94 0.01 8.38
N GLU A 366 17.53 -1.26 8.34
CA GLU A 366 16.88 -1.97 9.44
C GLU A 366 17.93 -2.35 10.49
N THR A 367 17.78 -1.88 11.73
CA THR A 367 18.64 -2.22 12.87
C THR A 367 17.81 -2.88 13.99
N GLY A 368 18.47 -3.50 14.96
CA GLY A 368 17.82 -4.00 16.18
C GLY A 368 17.15 -2.93 17.05
N ALA A 369 17.27 -1.65 16.69
CA ALA A 369 16.66 -0.51 17.37
C ALA A 369 15.62 0.24 16.49
N GLY A 370 15.32 -0.24 15.29
CA GLY A 370 14.39 0.38 14.34
C GLY A 370 15.03 0.71 12.97
N PHE A 371 14.28 1.39 12.12
CA PHE A 371 14.71 1.78 10.77
C PHE A 371 15.37 3.16 10.73
N LEU A 372 16.40 3.30 9.90
CA LEU A 372 17.10 4.56 9.64
C LEU A 372 17.05 4.85 8.13
N GLU A 373 16.60 6.02 7.71
CA GLU A 373 16.67 6.47 6.32
C GLU A 373 18.03 7.10 6.03
N VAL A 374 18.64 6.75 4.90
CA VAL A 374 19.85 7.38 4.38
C VAL A 374 19.51 8.79 3.91
N THR A 375 20.23 9.80 4.41
CA THR A 375 19.95 11.22 4.11
C THR A 375 20.90 11.83 3.09
N GLN A 376 22.06 11.21 2.83
CA GLN A 376 23.04 11.66 1.83
C GLN A 376 23.68 10.46 1.11
N PRO A 377 24.11 10.60 -0.16
CA PRO A 377 24.81 9.53 -0.87
C PRO A 377 26.12 9.17 -0.16
N SER A 378 26.36 7.87 0.08
CA SER A 378 27.59 7.41 0.72
C SER A 378 28.73 7.19 -0.29
N ALA A 379 29.95 7.00 0.23
CA ALA A 379 31.03 6.40 -0.57
C ALA A 379 30.69 4.94 -0.96
N PHE A 380 31.36 4.42 -1.99
CA PHE A 380 31.34 2.97 -2.28
C PHE A 380 32.09 2.19 -1.20
N PRO A 381 31.67 0.95 -0.88
CA PRO A 381 32.40 0.05 0.00
C PRO A 381 33.85 -0.17 -0.45
N ASP A 382 34.76 -0.26 0.51
CA ASP A 382 36.09 -0.85 0.27
C ASP A 382 35.94 -2.28 -0.25
N GLY A 383 36.52 -2.56 -1.42
CA GLY A 383 36.51 -3.90 -2.04
C GLY A 383 37.28 -4.98 -1.27
N THR A 384 37.94 -4.62 -0.16
CA THR A 384 38.70 -5.55 0.71
C THR A 384 37.90 -5.98 1.94
N SER A 385 37.17 -5.06 2.56
CA SER A 385 36.46 -5.25 3.85
C SER A 385 34.94 -5.03 3.79
N GLY A 386 34.41 -4.51 2.68
CA GLY A 386 33.01 -4.13 2.55
C GLY A 386 32.62 -2.88 3.34
N GLN A 387 33.59 -2.12 3.87
CA GLN A 387 33.37 -1.01 4.80
C GLN A 387 33.10 0.34 4.10
N ILE A 388 32.23 1.14 4.71
CA ILE A 388 31.95 2.55 4.40
C ILE A 388 32.06 3.31 5.73
N ASP A 389 32.99 4.26 5.83
CA ASP A 389 33.28 4.95 7.09
C ASP A 389 32.26 6.04 7.46
N GLU A 390 31.53 6.56 6.48
CA GLU A 390 30.63 7.71 6.62
C GLU A 390 29.32 7.47 5.85
N VAL A 391 28.29 7.01 6.57
CA VAL A 391 26.91 6.93 6.10
C VAL A 391 26.04 7.86 6.95
N HIS A 392 25.48 8.90 6.33
CA HIS A 392 24.56 9.84 7.00
C HIS A 392 23.15 9.27 6.97
N VAL A 393 22.53 9.14 8.16
CA VAL A 393 21.20 8.54 8.33
C VAL A 393 20.35 9.28 9.35
N ARG A 394 19.04 9.04 9.32
CA ARG A 394 18.07 9.60 10.27
C ARG A 394 17.04 8.55 10.70
N ALA A 395 16.79 8.44 12.00
CA ALA A 395 15.83 7.47 12.53
C ALA A 395 14.39 7.76 12.06
N ARG A 396 13.71 6.73 11.55
CA ARG A 396 12.29 6.78 11.16
C ARG A 396 11.42 6.25 12.30
N GLY A 397 10.41 7.02 12.68
CA GLY A 397 9.50 6.72 13.79
C GLY A 397 9.65 7.67 15.00
N ALA A 398 8.71 7.59 15.96
CA ALA A 398 8.65 8.53 17.08
C ALA A 398 9.75 8.32 18.15
N LEU A 399 10.23 7.09 18.29
CA LEU A 399 11.29 6.71 19.21
C LEU A 399 12.66 6.88 18.54
N VAL A 400 13.43 7.86 19.00
CA VAL A 400 14.81 8.05 18.57
C VAL A 400 15.74 7.18 19.43
N PRO A 401 16.47 6.20 18.86
CA PRO A 401 17.39 5.37 19.60
C PRO A 401 18.64 6.14 20.05
N ALA A 402 19.32 5.67 21.09
CA ALA A 402 20.68 6.12 21.38
C ALA A 402 21.67 5.46 20.41
N ALA A 403 22.73 6.17 20.02
CA ALA A 403 23.71 5.68 19.03
C ALA A 403 24.32 4.30 19.40
N SER A 404 24.50 4.01 20.70
CA SER A 404 24.98 2.71 21.18
C SER A 404 24.02 1.54 20.94
N GLN A 405 22.74 1.81 20.69
CA GLN A 405 21.72 0.79 20.35
C GLN A 405 21.71 0.45 18.85
N LEU A 406 22.35 1.27 18.00
CA LEU A 406 22.45 1.04 16.55
C LEU A 406 23.55 0.03 16.19
N LEU A 407 24.50 -0.22 17.09
CA LEU A 407 25.67 -1.06 16.86
C LEU A 407 25.30 -2.55 16.73
N GLY A 408 25.89 -3.24 15.75
CA GLY A 408 25.67 -4.66 15.51
C GLY A 408 25.06 -4.94 14.13
N GLY A 409 24.31 -6.05 14.02
CA GLY A 409 23.73 -6.50 12.75
C GLY A 409 22.62 -5.57 12.26
N ALA A 410 22.62 -5.32 10.95
CA ALA A 410 21.64 -4.50 10.24
C ALA A 410 21.32 -5.11 8.86
N HIS A 411 20.26 -4.62 8.21
CA HIS A 411 19.97 -4.95 6.82
C HIS A 411 19.72 -3.68 6.01
N LEU A 412 20.38 -3.55 4.84
CA LEU A 412 20.02 -2.54 3.84
C LEU A 412 18.80 -3.02 3.05
N TRP A 413 17.77 -2.18 2.99
CA TRP A 413 16.62 -2.31 2.10
C TRP A 413 16.77 -1.32 0.95
N THR A 414 16.77 -1.83 -0.29
CA THR A 414 16.98 -1.04 -1.51
C THR A 414 16.09 -1.56 -2.65
N SER A 415 15.31 -0.67 -3.25
CA SER A 415 14.57 -0.94 -4.49
C SER A 415 15.50 -1.15 -5.70
N LEU A 416 15.00 -1.81 -6.75
CA LEU A 416 15.75 -2.21 -7.94
C LEU A 416 15.81 -1.05 -8.96
N ALA A 417 16.89 -0.28 -8.92
CA ALA A 417 17.21 0.67 -9.99
C ALA A 417 17.65 -0.04 -11.29
N ALA A 418 17.41 0.59 -12.45
CA ALA A 418 17.79 0.06 -13.76
C ALA A 418 19.31 -0.20 -13.95
N ASN A 419 20.15 0.46 -13.15
CA ASN A 419 21.58 0.17 -13.03
C ASN A 419 21.93 0.09 -11.54
N PRO A 420 21.73 -1.05 -10.86
CA PRO A 420 21.75 -1.13 -9.39
C PRO A 420 23.17 -1.18 -8.77
N GLY A 421 24.22 -1.12 -9.58
CA GLY A 421 25.63 -1.21 -9.14
C GLY A 421 26.08 -2.62 -8.71
N VAL A 422 25.14 -3.56 -8.53
CA VAL A 422 25.37 -4.94 -8.06
C VAL A 422 24.83 -5.98 -9.04
N ALA A 423 25.10 -7.26 -8.79
CA ALA A 423 24.47 -8.36 -9.53
C ALA A 423 22.95 -8.41 -9.25
N PRO A 424 22.08 -8.60 -10.26
CA PRO A 424 20.63 -8.75 -10.07
C PRO A 424 20.21 -9.85 -9.08
N ALA A 425 21.05 -10.88 -8.89
CA ALA A 425 20.86 -11.93 -7.88
C ALA A 425 20.80 -11.41 -6.44
N CYS A 426 21.28 -10.19 -6.15
CA CYS A 426 21.15 -9.56 -4.84
C CYS A 426 19.70 -9.20 -4.47
N PHE A 427 18.77 -9.12 -5.42
CA PHE A 427 17.38 -8.76 -5.15
C PHE A 427 16.48 -9.97 -4.90
N VAL A 428 17.01 -11.20 -4.98
CA VAL A 428 16.29 -12.45 -4.72
C VAL A 428 16.98 -13.23 -3.60
N GLU A 429 16.24 -13.50 -2.53
CA GLU A 429 16.74 -14.33 -1.43
C GLU A 429 16.59 -15.82 -1.80
N VAL A 430 17.71 -16.54 -1.85
CA VAL A 430 17.75 -17.97 -2.18
C VAL A 430 17.74 -18.78 -0.88
N LEU A 431 16.56 -19.26 -0.50
CA LEU A 431 16.37 -20.01 0.74
C LEU A 431 17.08 -21.36 0.66
N GLY A 432 17.98 -21.62 1.61
CA GLY A 432 18.82 -22.82 1.67
C GLY A 432 20.22 -22.65 1.07
N ALA A 433 20.53 -21.54 0.40
CA ALA A 433 21.88 -21.31 -0.14
C ALA A 433 22.94 -21.25 0.98
N ALA A 434 24.08 -21.91 0.76
CA ALA A 434 25.19 -21.97 1.70
C ALA A 434 26.28 -20.91 1.46
N SER A 435 26.25 -20.22 0.31
CA SER A 435 27.29 -19.27 -0.11
C SER A 435 26.92 -17.82 0.21
N PRO A 436 27.88 -16.97 0.65
CA PRO A 436 27.68 -15.51 0.75
C PRO A 436 27.75 -14.79 -0.61
N ALA A 437 28.02 -15.53 -1.70
CA ALA A 437 28.01 -15.00 -3.06
C ALA A 437 26.61 -15.17 -3.69
N PRO A 438 25.96 -14.07 -4.14
CA PRO A 438 24.57 -14.10 -4.58
C PRO A 438 24.42 -14.96 -5.84
N GLY A 439 23.55 -15.96 -5.74
CA GLY A 439 23.25 -16.91 -6.82
C GLY A 439 24.31 -17.98 -7.08
N ALA A 440 25.33 -18.11 -6.23
CA ALA A 440 26.31 -19.20 -6.28
C ALA A 440 25.99 -20.32 -5.28
N GLU A 441 26.46 -21.53 -5.61
CA GLU A 441 26.32 -22.75 -4.79
C GLU A 441 24.89 -23.03 -4.31
N VAL A 442 23.92 -22.74 -5.16
CA VAL A 442 22.49 -22.95 -4.89
C VAL A 442 22.21 -24.46 -4.75
N PRO A 443 21.56 -24.92 -3.67
CA PRO A 443 21.19 -26.33 -3.54
C PRO A 443 20.02 -26.67 -4.50
N PRO A 444 19.91 -27.91 -4.97
CA PRO A 444 18.79 -28.34 -5.82
C PRO A 444 17.40 -28.09 -5.22
N GLU A 445 17.27 -28.16 -3.90
CA GLU A 445 16.04 -27.93 -3.14
C GLU A 445 15.75 -26.45 -2.80
N ALA A 446 16.50 -25.51 -3.40
CA ALA A 446 16.33 -24.07 -3.12
C ALA A 446 14.94 -23.53 -3.51
N ARG A 447 14.49 -22.55 -2.72
CA ARG A 447 13.32 -21.70 -3.02
C ARG A 447 13.78 -20.27 -3.28
N PHE A 448 13.07 -19.55 -4.13
CA PHE A 448 13.44 -18.21 -4.58
C PHE A 448 12.43 -17.19 -4.08
N ARG A 449 12.87 -16.29 -3.18
CA ARG A 449 12.03 -15.28 -2.56
C ARG A 449 12.24 -13.90 -3.17
N LEU A 450 11.15 -13.33 -3.67
CA LEU A 450 11.03 -11.98 -4.17
C LEU A 450 10.37 -11.09 -3.09
N ARG A 451 10.73 -9.82 -3.03
CA ARG A 451 10.09 -8.80 -2.18
C ARG A 451 9.81 -7.55 -2.97
N PHE A 452 8.70 -6.89 -2.70
CA PHE A 452 8.31 -5.61 -3.28
C PHE A 452 8.16 -4.56 -2.18
N ASP A 453 8.30 -3.29 -2.53
CA ASP A 453 8.08 -2.15 -1.62
C ASP A 453 6.59 -1.96 -1.28
N GLU A 454 5.69 -2.44 -2.14
CA GLU A 454 4.24 -2.43 -1.94
C GLU A 454 3.56 -3.80 -2.17
N PRO A 455 2.28 -3.97 -1.81
CA PRO A 455 1.54 -5.21 -2.03
C PRO A 455 1.22 -5.47 -3.50
N MET A 456 1.57 -6.67 -3.98
CA MET A 456 1.30 -7.11 -5.34
C MET A 456 0.05 -7.98 -5.43
N ALA A 457 -0.64 -7.98 -6.58
CA ALA A 457 -1.78 -8.86 -6.84
C ALA A 457 -1.32 -10.33 -6.93
N PRO A 458 -1.66 -11.22 -5.97
CA PRO A 458 -1.12 -12.58 -5.95
C PRO A 458 -1.54 -13.42 -7.17
N GLU A 459 -2.72 -13.15 -7.72
CA GLU A 459 -3.22 -13.76 -8.96
C GLU A 459 -2.40 -13.39 -10.22
N SER A 460 -1.54 -12.37 -10.14
CA SER A 460 -0.63 -12.00 -11.23
C SER A 460 0.66 -12.86 -11.28
N PHE A 461 0.92 -13.68 -10.25
CA PHE A 461 2.11 -14.55 -10.14
C PHE A 461 1.82 -15.98 -10.60
N ASP A 462 1.94 -16.23 -11.91
CA ASP A 462 1.88 -17.56 -12.47
C ASP A 462 3.31 -18.14 -12.66
N PRO A 463 3.61 -19.36 -12.15
CA PRO A 463 4.96 -19.95 -12.16
C PRO A 463 5.47 -20.36 -13.56
N LEU A 464 4.63 -20.26 -14.60
CA LEU A 464 4.93 -20.62 -15.98
C LEU A 464 4.86 -19.39 -16.91
N GLU A 465 3.94 -18.45 -16.68
CA GLU A 465 3.74 -17.23 -17.47
C GLU A 465 4.63 -16.07 -16.97
N SER A 466 4.43 -15.61 -15.73
CA SER A 466 4.92 -14.31 -15.25
C SER A 466 6.13 -14.36 -14.30
N LEU A 467 6.28 -15.40 -13.47
CA LEU A 467 7.47 -15.66 -12.66
C LEU A 467 8.06 -17.02 -13.02
N ARG A 468 9.08 -17.04 -13.87
CA ARG A 468 9.57 -18.27 -14.53
C ARG A 468 10.94 -18.69 -14.04
N LEU A 469 11.09 -19.95 -13.64
CA LEU A 469 12.40 -20.59 -13.43
C LEU A 469 12.66 -21.60 -14.56
N PHE A 470 13.82 -21.56 -15.22
CA PHE A 470 14.15 -22.49 -16.31
C PHE A 470 15.65 -22.79 -16.45
N SER A 471 16.01 -23.94 -17.02
CA SER A 471 17.41 -24.31 -17.27
C SER A 471 17.93 -23.79 -18.62
N GLY A 472 19.18 -23.33 -18.63
CA GLY A 472 19.83 -22.81 -19.84
C GLY A 472 19.25 -21.48 -20.36
N ALA A 473 19.54 -21.16 -21.62
CA ALA A 473 19.45 -19.77 -22.13
C ALA A 473 18.05 -19.22 -22.43
N LYS A 474 17.00 -20.04 -22.52
CA LYS A 474 15.60 -19.64 -22.80
C LYS A 474 14.61 -20.65 -22.23
N PRO A 475 13.40 -20.24 -21.80
CA PRO A 475 12.37 -21.17 -21.37
C PRO A 475 11.86 -22.03 -22.54
N SER A 476 11.51 -23.28 -22.24
CA SER A 476 10.86 -24.20 -23.17
C SER A 476 10.07 -25.25 -22.38
N ALA A 477 9.15 -25.96 -23.04
CA ALA A 477 8.30 -26.98 -22.42
C ALA A 477 9.08 -27.98 -21.54
N THR A 478 10.30 -28.36 -21.94
CA THR A 478 11.17 -29.33 -21.26
C THR A 478 12.27 -28.71 -20.39
N ARG A 479 12.30 -27.38 -20.22
CA ARG A 479 13.31 -26.64 -19.46
C ARG A 479 12.75 -25.72 -18.38
N THR A 480 11.51 -25.28 -18.53
CA THR A 480 10.79 -24.57 -17.47
C THR A 480 10.55 -25.52 -16.29
N VAL A 481 10.99 -25.10 -15.11
CA VAL A 481 10.77 -25.80 -13.85
C VAL A 481 9.31 -25.60 -13.46
N VAL A 482 8.59 -26.69 -13.23
CA VAL A 482 7.24 -26.62 -12.65
C VAL A 482 7.38 -26.38 -11.16
N GLY A 483 6.66 -25.39 -10.65
CA GLY A 483 6.67 -24.99 -9.24
C GLY A 483 5.35 -24.33 -8.85
N VAL A 484 5.30 -23.84 -7.61
CA VAL A 484 4.20 -23.03 -7.09
C VAL A 484 4.75 -21.70 -6.62
N VAL A 485 3.95 -20.62 -6.76
CA VAL A 485 4.22 -19.35 -6.09
C VAL A 485 3.29 -19.25 -4.87
N SER A 486 3.81 -18.76 -3.76
CA SER A 486 3.04 -18.43 -2.56
C SER A 486 3.34 -17.01 -2.11
N ALA A 487 2.31 -16.28 -1.69
CA ALA A 487 2.41 -14.91 -1.19
C ALA A 487 2.38 -14.86 0.34
N SER A 488 3.00 -13.85 0.93
CA SER A 488 2.78 -13.51 2.35
C SER A 488 1.38 -12.90 2.57
N ALA A 489 0.95 -12.78 3.83
CA ALA A 489 -0.38 -12.23 4.16
C ALA A 489 -0.52 -10.75 3.77
N GLU A 490 0.61 -10.05 3.74
CA GLU A 490 0.79 -8.64 3.35
C GLU A 490 0.89 -8.49 1.82
N ALA A 491 1.03 -9.60 1.08
CA ALA A 491 1.28 -9.67 -0.36
C ALA A 491 2.50 -8.87 -0.88
N THR A 492 3.48 -8.57 -0.01
CA THR A 492 4.74 -7.92 -0.39
C THR A 492 5.87 -8.91 -0.68
N THR A 493 5.75 -10.17 -0.23
CA THR A 493 6.78 -11.22 -0.37
C THR A 493 6.23 -12.44 -1.10
N PHE A 494 6.98 -12.96 -2.08
CA PHE A 494 6.59 -14.09 -2.92
C PHE A 494 7.67 -15.16 -2.99
N ASP A 495 7.33 -16.39 -2.59
CA ASP A 495 8.21 -17.55 -2.63
C ASP A 495 7.84 -18.45 -3.83
N PHE A 496 8.76 -18.61 -4.78
CA PHE A 496 8.71 -19.68 -5.79
C PHE A 496 9.34 -20.95 -5.21
N GLU A 497 8.56 -22.03 -5.11
CA GLU A 497 9.00 -23.35 -4.71
C GLU A 497 8.94 -24.33 -5.91
N PRO A 498 10.08 -24.90 -6.36
CA PRO A 498 10.09 -25.98 -7.33
C PRO A 498 9.29 -27.20 -6.84
N ALA A 499 8.40 -27.74 -7.68
CA ALA A 499 7.55 -28.90 -7.32
C ALA A 499 8.36 -30.22 -7.21
N LEU A 500 9.57 -30.22 -7.77
CA LEU A 500 10.62 -31.21 -7.54
C LEU A 500 11.95 -30.45 -7.43
N PRO A 501 12.96 -30.94 -6.68
CA PRO A 501 14.29 -30.36 -6.66
C PRO A 501 14.87 -30.21 -8.06
N LEU A 502 15.71 -29.19 -8.27
CA LEU A 502 16.33 -28.88 -9.55
C LEU A 502 17.24 -30.04 -10.03
N ALA A 503 17.37 -30.18 -11.35
CA ALA A 503 18.14 -31.26 -11.95
C ALA A 503 19.64 -30.96 -11.81
N HIS A 504 20.38 -31.90 -11.23
CA HIS A 504 21.80 -31.72 -10.90
C HIS A 504 22.59 -33.00 -11.13
N VAL A 505 23.85 -32.87 -11.54
CA VAL A 505 24.82 -33.97 -11.57
C VAL A 505 26.02 -33.57 -10.73
N GLN A 506 26.29 -34.32 -9.66
CA GLN A 506 27.40 -34.07 -8.75
C GLN A 506 28.72 -33.91 -9.52
N GLY A 507 29.49 -32.87 -9.18
CA GLY A 507 30.70 -32.47 -9.91
C GLY A 507 30.45 -31.55 -11.11
N ARG A 508 29.23 -31.05 -11.33
CA ARG A 508 28.89 -30.03 -12.34
C ARG A 508 28.32 -28.77 -11.73
N THR A 509 28.14 -27.74 -12.55
CA THR A 509 27.48 -26.49 -12.18
C THR A 509 26.45 -26.16 -13.24
N GLU A 510 25.26 -26.75 -13.11
CA GLU A 510 24.10 -26.39 -13.92
C GLU A 510 23.69 -24.93 -13.64
N ARG A 511 23.14 -24.28 -14.66
CA ARG A 511 22.70 -22.89 -14.63
C ARG A 511 21.20 -22.80 -14.87
N TYR A 512 20.53 -22.12 -13.94
CA TYR A 512 19.10 -21.84 -13.96
C TYR A 512 18.89 -20.33 -14.09
N THR A 513 17.83 -19.93 -14.77
CA THR A 513 17.42 -18.54 -14.92
C THR A 513 16.08 -18.33 -14.23
N LEU A 514 16.01 -17.37 -13.31
CA LEU A 514 14.74 -16.81 -12.83
C LEU A 514 14.43 -15.54 -13.62
N GLU A 515 13.19 -15.38 -14.04
CA GLU A 515 12.74 -14.27 -14.88
C GLU A 515 11.38 -13.77 -14.38
N LEU A 516 11.30 -12.49 -14.01
CA LEU A 516 10.02 -11.80 -13.79
C LEU A 516 9.64 -11.10 -15.09
N VAL A 517 8.56 -11.55 -15.72
CA VAL A 517 8.08 -10.98 -16.99
C VAL A 517 7.48 -9.61 -16.73
N ALA A 518 7.65 -8.70 -17.69
CA ALA A 518 7.10 -7.35 -17.68
C ALA A 518 6.12 -7.14 -18.85
N GLY A 519 5.38 -6.03 -18.83
CA GLY A 519 4.29 -5.77 -19.77
C GLY A 519 2.98 -6.45 -19.33
N ALA A 520 1.99 -6.47 -20.21
CA ALA A 520 0.62 -6.94 -19.93
C ALA A 520 0.46 -8.47 -19.69
N ARG A 521 1.55 -9.19 -19.41
CA ARG A 521 1.57 -10.58 -18.88
C ARG A 521 2.57 -10.75 -17.73
N GLY A 522 3.08 -9.64 -17.19
CA GLY A 522 3.89 -9.60 -16.00
C GLY A 522 3.03 -9.59 -14.73
N VAL A 523 3.71 -9.45 -13.60
CA VAL A 523 3.06 -9.19 -12.32
C VAL A 523 2.59 -7.73 -12.21
N SER A 524 1.64 -7.46 -11.32
CA SER A 524 1.19 -6.10 -11.00
C SER A 524 1.08 -5.86 -9.50
N ASP A 525 1.07 -4.58 -9.10
CA ASP A 525 0.56 -4.16 -7.79
C ASP A 525 -0.94 -4.54 -7.64
N LEU A 526 -1.54 -4.18 -6.51
CA LEU A 526 -2.99 -4.33 -6.31
C LEU A 526 -3.85 -3.34 -7.14
N ALA A 527 -3.32 -2.22 -7.63
CA ALA A 527 -4.04 -1.20 -8.39
C ALA A 527 -4.06 -1.44 -9.93
N GLY A 528 -3.16 -2.30 -10.45
CA GLY A 528 -2.96 -2.62 -11.86
C GLY A 528 -1.63 -2.13 -12.48
N ASN A 529 -0.75 -1.48 -11.72
CA ASN A 529 0.56 -1.00 -12.18
C ASN A 529 1.59 -2.14 -12.30
N GLN A 530 2.53 -2.02 -13.23
CA GLN A 530 3.60 -3.01 -13.46
C GLN A 530 4.93 -2.50 -12.89
N PRO A 531 5.86 -3.38 -12.47
CA PRO A 531 7.12 -2.94 -11.88
C PRO A 531 7.93 -1.94 -12.71
N SER A 532 8.41 -0.90 -12.03
CA SER A 532 9.21 0.21 -12.55
C SER A 532 10.47 -0.24 -13.29
N ALA A 533 11.10 -1.30 -12.80
CA ALA A 533 12.17 -2.03 -13.47
C ALA A 533 11.74 -3.49 -13.67
N SER A 534 11.88 -4.00 -14.91
CA SER A 534 11.81 -5.44 -15.13
C SER A 534 13.06 -6.11 -14.58
N LEU A 535 12.91 -7.31 -14.00
CA LEU A 535 14.09 -8.12 -13.76
C LEU A 535 14.59 -8.69 -15.08
N ALA A 536 15.75 -8.20 -15.50
CA ALA A 536 16.61 -8.96 -16.38
C ALA A 536 16.87 -10.35 -15.75
N SER A 537 16.74 -11.39 -16.57
CA SER A 537 17.04 -12.79 -16.27
C SER A 537 18.18 -12.97 -15.26
N ILE A 538 17.86 -13.38 -14.02
CA ILE A 538 18.87 -13.69 -13.01
C ILE A 538 19.38 -15.11 -13.25
N GLU A 539 20.67 -15.27 -13.52
CA GLU A 539 21.32 -16.58 -13.57
C GLU A 539 21.74 -17.03 -12.16
N PHE A 540 21.42 -18.28 -11.83
CA PHE A 540 21.78 -19.01 -10.60
C PHE A 540 22.59 -20.25 -10.96
N ALA A 541 23.61 -20.56 -10.16
CA ALA A 541 24.54 -21.67 -10.37
C ALA A 541 24.42 -22.72 -9.26
N LEU A 542 24.14 -23.97 -9.61
CA LEU A 542 24.04 -25.06 -8.62
C LEU A 542 25.41 -25.43 -8.03
N GLY A 543 25.45 -25.73 -6.73
CA GLY A 543 26.67 -26.10 -6.03
C GLY A 543 27.21 -27.46 -6.44
N ALA A 544 28.42 -27.54 -6.99
CA ALA A 544 28.98 -28.77 -7.56
C ALA A 544 29.22 -29.93 -6.58
N ALA A 545 29.12 -29.67 -5.27
CA ALA A 545 29.18 -30.71 -4.24
C ALA A 545 27.82 -31.38 -3.97
N ALA A 546 26.70 -30.80 -4.44
CA ALA A 546 25.35 -31.30 -4.19
C ALA A 546 25.12 -32.72 -4.75
N PRO A 547 24.15 -33.48 -4.20
CA PRO A 547 23.87 -34.83 -4.67
C PRO A 547 23.22 -34.80 -6.07
N SER A 548 23.58 -35.76 -6.93
CA SER A 548 22.94 -35.90 -8.25
C SER A 548 21.44 -36.18 -8.12
N LEU A 549 20.60 -35.32 -8.71
CA LEU A 549 19.15 -35.45 -8.73
C LEU A 549 18.64 -35.43 -10.18
N SER A 550 17.97 -36.52 -10.57
CA SER A 550 17.41 -36.72 -11.91
C SER A 550 15.94 -36.32 -11.96
N SER A 551 15.66 -35.02 -11.86
CA SER A 551 14.32 -34.44 -12.05
C SER A 551 14.13 -33.90 -13.47
N GLY A 552 12.87 -33.63 -13.83
CA GLY A 552 12.49 -33.04 -15.11
C GLY A 552 11.03 -32.62 -15.09
N GLY A 553 10.65 -31.71 -15.99
CA GLY A 553 9.29 -31.21 -16.13
C GLY A 553 8.86 -31.13 -17.59
N LEU A 554 7.55 -31.19 -17.82
CA LEU A 554 6.92 -30.89 -19.11
C LEU A 554 5.81 -29.87 -18.91
N SER A 555 6.10 -28.60 -19.22
CA SER A 555 5.11 -27.52 -19.27
C SER A 555 4.42 -27.53 -20.63
N LEU A 556 3.17 -27.97 -20.65
CA LEU A 556 2.26 -27.79 -21.79
C LEU A 556 1.51 -26.45 -21.63
N ARG A 557 1.19 -25.79 -22.74
CA ARG A 557 0.39 -24.56 -22.79
C ARG A 557 -0.62 -24.66 -23.91
N PHE A 558 -1.84 -24.23 -23.63
CA PHE A 558 -2.96 -24.22 -24.56
C PHE A 558 -3.33 -22.75 -24.81
N THR A 559 -3.51 -22.33 -26.06
CA THR A 559 -3.79 -20.93 -26.40
C THR A 559 -5.27 -20.56 -26.32
N SER A 560 -6.13 -21.56 -26.07
CA SER A 560 -7.55 -21.43 -25.77
C SER A 560 -7.94 -22.47 -24.70
N PRO A 561 -9.02 -22.24 -23.91
CA PRO A 561 -9.58 -23.26 -23.02
C PRO A 561 -10.17 -24.48 -23.75
N ASP A 562 -10.37 -24.35 -25.07
CA ASP A 562 -10.96 -25.34 -25.94
C ASP A 562 -10.13 -25.40 -27.22
N GLU A 563 -9.41 -26.51 -27.44
CA GLU A 563 -8.72 -26.81 -28.70
C GLU A 563 -9.59 -27.64 -29.66
N TYR A 564 -10.82 -27.98 -29.25
CA TYR A 564 -11.75 -28.73 -30.07
C TYR A 564 -12.44 -27.80 -31.08
N ASP A 565 -11.86 -27.64 -32.27
CA ASP A 565 -12.61 -27.06 -33.39
C ASP A 565 -13.74 -28.05 -33.77
N PRO A 566 -15.04 -27.70 -33.58
CA PRO A 566 -16.14 -28.61 -33.89
C PRO A 566 -16.36 -28.76 -35.40
N ARG A 567 -15.64 -28.01 -36.24
CA ARG A 567 -15.63 -28.21 -37.69
C ARG A 567 -14.82 -29.48 -38.00
N PRO A 568 -15.41 -30.53 -38.61
CA PRO A 568 -14.61 -31.62 -39.13
C PRO A 568 -13.60 -31.07 -40.16
N PRO A 569 -12.41 -31.68 -40.28
CA PRO A 569 -11.43 -31.23 -41.26
C PRO A 569 -12.05 -31.21 -42.66
N ALA A 570 -11.71 -30.20 -43.44
CA ALA A 570 -12.21 -30.06 -44.81
C ALA A 570 -11.84 -31.31 -45.61
N LEU A 571 -12.85 -32.14 -45.91
CA LEU A 571 -12.68 -33.31 -46.76
C LEU A 571 -12.54 -32.82 -48.20
N ASP A 572 -11.29 -32.56 -48.61
CA ASP A 572 -10.88 -32.33 -50.00
C ASP A 572 -11.00 -33.64 -50.82
N HIS A 573 -12.24 -34.12 -50.90
CA HIS A 573 -12.69 -35.18 -51.78
C HIS A 573 -13.60 -34.54 -52.83
N PRO A 574 -13.20 -34.49 -54.12
CA PRO A 574 -14.07 -33.98 -55.16
C PRO A 574 -15.35 -34.82 -55.22
N VAL A 575 -16.51 -34.17 -55.10
CA VAL A 575 -17.83 -34.81 -54.98
C VAL A 575 -18.30 -35.27 -56.36
N ASP A 576 -17.71 -36.35 -56.85
CA ASP A 576 -17.98 -36.91 -58.19
C ASP A 576 -18.45 -38.37 -58.13
N SER A 577 -19.55 -38.61 -57.41
CA SER A 577 -20.39 -39.82 -57.53
C SER A 577 -21.75 -39.66 -56.81
N PRO A 578 -22.89 -39.63 -57.54
CA PRO A 578 -24.21 -39.64 -56.90
C PRO A 578 -24.56 -41.06 -56.42
N ARG A 579 -24.69 -41.26 -55.10
CA ARG A 579 -25.20 -42.53 -54.53
C ARG A 579 -26.33 -42.31 -53.53
N ALA A 580 -27.50 -42.81 -53.92
CA ALA A 580 -28.64 -43.28 -53.12
C ALA A 580 -28.88 -42.60 -51.76
N ALA A 581 -29.89 -41.73 -51.70
CA ALA A 581 -30.46 -41.27 -50.45
C ALA A 581 -31.12 -42.44 -49.68
N PHE A 582 -30.64 -42.72 -48.47
CA PHE A 582 -31.33 -43.52 -47.46
C PHE A 582 -31.69 -42.61 -46.28
N PRO A 583 -32.98 -42.48 -45.89
CA PRO A 583 -33.38 -41.64 -44.77
C PRO A 583 -33.10 -42.36 -43.44
N LEU A 584 -31.93 -42.12 -42.85
CA LEU A 584 -31.66 -42.50 -41.47
C LEU A 584 -32.38 -41.54 -40.51
N LEU A 585 -33.47 -42.03 -39.92
CA LEU A 585 -34.16 -41.39 -38.80
C LEU A 585 -33.24 -41.40 -37.57
N LEU A 586 -32.60 -40.27 -37.29
CA LEU A 586 -31.97 -40.02 -36.00
C LEU A 586 -33.07 -39.79 -34.94
N PRO A 587 -33.07 -40.52 -33.80
CA PRO A 587 -33.93 -40.18 -32.67
C PRO A 587 -33.46 -38.88 -32.01
N PRO A 588 -34.34 -38.13 -31.34
CA PRO A 588 -33.95 -36.93 -30.61
C PRO A 588 -33.03 -37.29 -29.43
N LEU A 589 -31.93 -36.57 -29.29
CA LEU A 589 -31.03 -36.70 -28.14
C LEU A 589 -31.73 -36.21 -26.87
N GLY A 590 -31.95 -37.14 -25.93
CA GLY A 590 -32.44 -36.83 -24.59
C GLY A 590 -31.32 -36.23 -23.72
N SER A 591 -31.65 -35.24 -22.90
CA SER A 591 -30.69 -34.48 -22.10
C SER A 591 -30.37 -35.14 -20.75
N GLN A 592 -29.42 -36.08 -20.71
CA GLN A 592 -28.73 -36.54 -19.49
C GLN A 592 -27.24 -36.83 -19.74
N ASP A 593 -26.47 -36.92 -18.65
CA ASP A 593 -25.06 -37.34 -18.54
C ASP A 593 -23.98 -36.53 -19.29
N ILE A 594 -23.71 -35.33 -18.76
CA ILE A 594 -22.34 -34.77 -18.79
C ILE A 594 -21.57 -35.41 -17.63
N THR A 595 -20.51 -36.16 -17.94
CA THR A 595 -19.54 -36.65 -16.93
C THR A 595 -18.12 -36.19 -17.30
N PRO A 596 -17.29 -35.75 -16.33
CA PRO A 596 -15.98 -35.17 -16.61
C PRO A 596 -14.91 -36.25 -16.78
N VAL A 597 -14.85 -36.86 -17.97
CA VAL A 597 -13.77 -37.76 -18.38
C VAL A 597 -13.16 -37.25 -19.68
N GLY A 598 -11.99 -36.61 -19.58
CA GLY A 598 -11.19 -36.22 -20.74
C GLY A 598 -10.65 -37.44 -21.50
N PRO A 599 -10.23 -37.28 -22.77
CA PRO A 599 -9.76 -38.38 -23.59
C PRO A 599 -8.50 -39.05 -23.02
N ASP A 600 -8.43 -40.38 -23.10
CA ASP A 600 -7.29 -41.15 -22.62
C ASP A 600 -6.10 -41.05 -23.59
N LEU A 601 -5.14 -40.18 -23.27
CA LEU A 601 -3.98 -39.88 -24.12
C LEU A 601 -2.92 -41.00 -24.19
N ARG A 602 -3.17 -42.18 -23.60
CA ARG A 602 -2.23 -43.33 -23.63
C ARG A 602 -1.92 -43.89 -25.03
N GLY A 603 -2.62 -43.45 -26.07
CA GLY A 603 -2.35 -43.84 -27.47
C GLY A 603 -1.33 -43.00 -28.24
N LEU A 604 -0.78 -41.91 -27.67
CA LEU A 604 0.01 -40.93 -28.43
C LEU A 604 1.55 -41.03 -28.29
N PHE A 605 2.06 -42.06 -27.62
CA PHE A 605 3.50 -42.25 -27.41
C PHE A 605 3.97 -43.65 -27.84
N GLU A 606 4.37 -43.80 -29.11
CA GLU A 606 5.25 -44.91 -29.51
C GLU A 606 6.65 -44.69 -28.91
N TYR A 607 7.09 -45.61 -28.07
CA TYR A 607 8.49 -45.70 -27.63
C TYR A 607 9.30 -46.48 -28.67
N ASP A 608 10.24 -45.82 -29.35
CA ASP A 608 11.24 -46.47 -30.19
C ASP A 608 12.33 -47.12 -29.31
N ASP A 609 12.05 -48.35 -28.84
CA ASP A 609 12.94 -49.09 -27.94
C ASP A 609 14.12 -49.71 -28.72
N GLY A 610 15.14 -48.88 -28.95
CA GLY A 610 16.29 -49.12 -29.83
C GLY A 610 17.27 -50.22 -29.40
N SER A 611 16.82 -51.47 -29.28
CA SER A 611 17.61 -52.63 -28.85
C SER A 611 17.84 -53.69 -29.94
N ARG A 612 18.52 -53.33 -31.04
CA ARG A 612 19.00 -54.31 -32.06
C ARG A 612 20.37 -54.88 -31.73
N THR A 613 20.42 -55.88 -30.86
CA THR A 613 21.60 -56.75 -30.70
C THR A 613 21.75 -57.69 -31.91
N GLN A 614 22.83 -57.52 -32.68
CA GLN A 614 23.22 -58.49 -33.70
C GLN A 614 23.99 -59.65 -33.06
N HIS A 615 23.45 -60.87 -33.16
CA HIS A 615 24.25 -62.08 -32.97
C HIS A 615 25.01 -62.39 -34.27
N ALA A 616 26.34 -62.41 -34.17
CA ALA A 616 27.23 -63.06 -35.14
C ALA A 616 27.89 -64.26 -34.45
N ALA A 617 28.20 -65.31 -35.21
CA ALA A 617 28.61 -66.59 -34.64
C ALA A 617 30.14 -66.68 -34.43
N LEU A 618 30.56 -66.97 -33.21
CA LEU A 618 31.24 -68.23 -32.83
C LEU A 618 31.34 -68.37 -31.30
#